data_AF-A0A928XUH0-F1
#
_entry.id   AF-A0A928XUH0-F1
#
_cell.length_a   1.000
_cell.length_b   1.000
_cell.length_c   1.000
_cell.angle_alpha   90.00
_cell.angle_beta   90.00
_cell.angle_gamma   90.00
#
_symmetry.space_group_name_H-M   'P 1'
#
loop_
_entity.id
_entity.type
_entity.pdbx_description
1 polymer ?
#
loop_
_entity_poly.entity_id
_entity_poly.type
_entity_poly.pdbx_seq_one_letter_code
_entity_poly.pdbx_strand_id
1 'polypeptide(L)'
;MRMKSLSPLLAAASLITWSVASPGMAQEKAEPAPKPESLRKRKVPEPSKLDDFIKDKEAAILLGKALFWDMQVGSDNVTSCATCHFHAGADNRAKNQVSPGLLIVDENGQATPDFTFQVRKPNGTLQKGDFPFHKLSNINDRNSTVISSVNDVASSQGVTLEKFIAMLLGGAQEQRSVVADPVFNVNGLNTRRVEPRNTPTVINAVFNLRNFWDGRAQDRFNGVNPFGRRDAGAKVWKADKPHDQKQVSIDLNNASLASQAVGPPLSDLEMSAAGRTFPDLGRKLLNRRPLALQRVHREDSVLGSRSLMPQPGISISTYAELIRTAFKPQWWQGSAQISGYSHMERNFSLYFGLAVQLYEATLVSDQTPFDDYAEGKKDALSAQQKRGLELFFGDAKCANCHGGAEFTKATVHHIEKERLEKMIMGDGGKAVYDNGFYNIGVRPTREDIGLGGTDPFGFPLSESKLARDFGDKVFKKVIGVDPNEKPKKNDRIAANGAFKTPTLRNIELTAPYFHNGGQRTLREVVDFYNRGGDFHDQNIADLDPDIERLGLSNEDKDALVAFMKSLTDERVRRRCAPFDHPELFIPNGHLGNENTVYNDGFGRARDALMLLPATGRNGATPLRNFLE
;
A
#
# COMPACT_ATOMS: atom_id res chain seq x y z
N MET A 1 -54.18 51.81 77.97
CA MET A 1 -53.20 51.80 76.87
C MET A 1 -52.94 50.34 76.51
N ARG A 2 -53.11 49.98 75.22
CA ARG A 2 -52.85 48.66 74.58
C ARG A 2 -51.43 48.14 74.93
N MET A 3 -51.07 46.85 74.92
CA MET A 3 -51.74 45.57 74.63
C MET A 3 -50.92 44.41 75.25
N LYS A 4 -51.65 43.37 75.69
CA LYS A 4 -51.29 41.98 76.08
C LYS A 4 -50.27 41.33 75.11
N SER A 5 -49.16 40.75 75.56
CA SER A 5 -48.90 39.36 76.05
C SER A 5 -49.26 38.22 75.09
N LEU A 6 -48.29 37.35 74.76
CA LEU A 6 -48.33 35.89 74.99
C LEU A 6 -47.17 35.12 74.34
N SER A 7 -46.88 33.99 74.98
CA SER A 7 -45.78 33.03 74.86
C SER A 7 -45.97 31.99 73.72
N PRO A 8 -45.11 30.95 73.58
CA PRO A 8 -44.65 30.44 72.28
C PRO A 8 -45.38 29.18 71.77
N LEU A 9 -45.13 28.83 70.50
CA LEU A 9 -45.47 27.54 69.89
C LEU A 9 -44.32 27.03 69.03
N LEU A 10 -43.99 25.74 69.21
CA LEU A 10 -43.03 24.96 68.45
C LEU A 10 -43.45 24.83 66.98
N ALA A 11 -42.46 24.85 66.06
CA ALA A 11 -42.64 24.50 64.65
C ALA A 11 -41.82 23.26 64.29
N ALA A 12 -42.48 22.34 63.59
CA ALA A 12 -41.94 21.09 63.06
C ALA A 12 -40.95 21.32 61.90
N ALA A 13 -39.91 20.48 61.83
CA ALA A 13 -38.96 20.46 60.73
C ALA A 13 -39.35 19.41 59.68
N SER A 14 -39.63 19.86 58.45
CA SER A 14 -39.76 19.01 57.26
C SER A 14 -38.46 19.09 56.45
N LEU A 15 -37.76 17.97 56.30
CA LEU A 15 -36.58 17.82 55.45
C LEU A 15 -37.00 17.70 53.98
N ILE A 16 -36.67 18.71 53.19
CA ILE A 16 -36.77 18.68 51.72
C ILE A 16 -35.41 18.23 51.18
N THR A 17 -35.32 17.03 50.63
CA THR A 17 -34.15 16.56 49.86
C THR A 17 -34.20 17.17 48.46
N TRP A 18 -33.24 18.03 48.12
CA TRP A 18 -33.05 18.54 46.76
C TRP A 18 -32.27 17.51 45.94
N SER A 19 -32.93 16.87 44.96
CA SER A 19 -32.25 16.15 43.88
C SER A 19 -31.77 17.17 42.84
N VAL A 20 -30.46 17.41 42.79
CA VAL A 20 -29.87 18.20 41.71
C VAL A 20 -29.66 17.26 40.52
N ALA A 21 -30.60 17.28 39.57
CA ALA A 21 -30.40 16.67 38.27
C ALA A 21 -29.38 17.53 37.50
N SER A 22 -28.19 16.98 37.25
CA SER A 22 -27.25 17.58 36.30
C SER A 22 -27.87 17.56 34.90
N PRO A 23 -27.90 18.68 34.16
CA PRO A 23 -28.31 18.65 32.77
C PRO A 23 -27.31 17.78 32.01
N GLY A 24 -27.82 16.75 31.32
CA GLY A 24 -27.01 15.94 30.42
C GLY A 24 -26.32 16.84 29.41
N MET A 25 -24.99 16.73 29.33
CA MET A 25 -24.23 17.29 28.23
C MET A 25 -24.72 16.57 26.97
N ALA A 26 -25.57 17.24 26.20
CA ALA A 26 -25.81 16.85 24.82
C ALA A 26 -24.44 16.89 24.13
N GLN A 27 -23.94 15.72 23.76
CA GLN A 27 -22.78 15.59 22.90
C GLN A 27 -23.15 16.32 21.60
N GLU A 28 -22.51 17.44 21.31
CA GLU A 28 -22.66 18.14 20.04
C GLU A 28 -22.45 17.09 18.95
N LYS A 29 -23.48 16.82 18.14
CA LYS A 29 -23.31 16.01 16.94
C LYS A 29 -22.24 16.71 16.11
N ALA A 30 -21.09 16.08 15.96
CA ALA A 30 -20.05 16.57 15.07
C ALA A 30 -20.69 16.91 13.72
N GLU A 31 -20.38 18.09 13.17
CA GLU A 31 -20.89 18.49 11.86
C GLU A 31 -20.53 17.40 10.85
N PRO A 32 -21.48 16.95 10.00
CA PRO A 32 -21.20 15.93 9.00
C PRO A 32 -20.06 16.39 8.10
N ALA A 33 -19.15 15.48 7.77
CA ALA A 33 -18.00 15.80 6.94
C ALA A 33 -18.47 16.47 5.63
N PRO A 34 -17.77 17.52 5.16
CA PRO A 34 -18.18 18.25 3.95
C PRO A 34 -18.30 17.28 2.78
N LYS A 35 -19.35 17.47 1.96
CA LYS A 35 -19.58 16.59 0.80
C LYS A 35 -18.33 16.59 -0.08
N PRO A 36 -17.79 15.40 -0.41
CA PRO A 36 -16.52 15.28 -1.09
C PRO A 36 -16.58 15.88 -2.50
N GLU A 37 -15.49 16.52 -2.90
CA GLU A 37 -15.29 17.05 -4.24
C GLU A 37 -14.90 15.93 -5.23
N SER A 38 -14.99 16.21 -6.53
CA SER A 38 -14.46 15.33 -7.58
C SER A 38 -12.94 15.25 -7.53
N LEU A 39 -12.36 14.08 -7.87
CA LEU A 39 -10.91 13.96 -8.04
C LEU A 39 -10.41 14.73 -9.27
N ARG A 40 -11.28 15.04 -10.24
CA ARG A 40 -10.91 15.82 -11.45
C ARG A 40 -10.33 17.20 -11.13
N LYS A 41 -10.67 17.75 -9.96
CA LYS A 41 -10.20 19.06 -9.48
C LYS A 41 -8.92 18.96 -8.66
N ARG A 42 -8.46 17.76 -8.31
CA ARG A 42 -7.27 17.55 -7.47
C ARG A 42 -6.02 17.54 -8.32
N LYS A 43 -5.07 18.40 -7.95
CA LYS A 43 -3.75 18.41 -8.59
C LYS A 43 -2.95 17.21 -8.10
N VAL A 44 -2.30 16.52 -9.03
CA VAL A 44 -1.34 15.46 -8.70
C VAL A 44 -0.12 16.09 -8.02
N PRO A 45 0.32 15.62 -6.83
CA PRO A 45 1.55 16.08 -6.20
C PRO A 45 2.76 15.76 -7.07
N GLU A 46 3.63 16.76 -7.30
CA GLU A 46 4.86 16.58 -8.07
C GLU A 46 6.10 16.80 -7.18
N PRO A 47 7.19 16.04 -7.40
CA PRO A 47 8.45 16.31 -6.72
C PRO A 47 8.98 17.71 -6.99
N SER A 48 9.40 18.41 -5.94
CA SER A 48 10.18 19.64 -6.12
C SER A 48 11.51 19.30 -6.78
N LYS A 49 12.01 20.18 -7.65
CA LYS A 49 13.31 20.03 -8.34
C LYS A 49 13.42 18.80 -9.24
N LEU A 50 12.30 18.24 -9.71
CA LEU A 50 12.31 17.16 -10.70
C LEU A 50 13.17 17.50 -11.93
N ASP A 51 13.13 18.77 -12.35
CA ASP A 51 13.92 19.29 -13.48
C ASP A 51 15.43 19.16 -13.28
N ASP A 52 15.95 19.04 -12.05
CA ASP A 52 17.39 18.80 -11.82
C ASP A 52 17.83 17.41 -12.31
N PHE A 53 16.88 16.50 -12.51
CA PHE A 53 17.10 15.10 -12.88
C PHE A 53 16.61 14.80 -14.29
N ILE A 54 15.40 15.23 -14.59
CA ILE A 54 14.69 14.88 -15.82
C ILE A 54 15.04 15.87 -16.93
N LYS A 55 15.43 15.33 -18.07
CA LYS A 55 15.64 16.06 -19.33
C LYS A 55 14.37 16.05 -20.17
N ASP A 56 13.67 14.91 -20.19
CA ASP A 56 12.45 14.70 -20.97
C ASP A 56 11.47 13.86 -20.14
N LYS A 57 10.36 14.49 -19.74
CA LYS A 57 9.34 13.88 -18.86
C LYS A 57 8.60 12.75 -19.57
N GLU A 58 8.31 12.88 -20.85
CA GLU A 58 7.61 11.85 -21.63
C GLU A 58 8.50 10.61 -21.81
N ALA A 59 9.79 10.81 -22.08
CA ALA A 59 10.75 9.70 -22.12
C ALA A 59 10.92 9.03 -20.74
N ALA A 60 10.84 9.79 -19.65
CA ALA A 60 10.89 9.23 -18.29
C ALA A 60 9.62 8.44 -17.94
N ILE A 61 8.44 8.90 -18.35
CA ILE A 61 7.17 8.15 -18.22
C ILE A 61 7.23 6.86 -19.04
N LEU A 62 7.75 6.92 -20.27
CA LEU A 62 7.94 5.76 -21.13
C LEU A 62 8.90 4.73 -20.48
N LEU A 63 10.02 5.21 -19.92
CA LEU A 63 10.94 4.38 -19.14
C LEU A 63 10.26 3.75 -17.93
N GLY A 64 9.45 4.52 -17.20
CA GLY A 64 8.72 4.04 -16.04
C GLY A 64 7.75 2.93 -16.37
N LYS A 65 6.92 3.12 -17.41
CA LYS A 65 5.99 2.09 -17.89
C LYS A 65 6.75 0.85 -18.36
N ALA A 66 7.85 1.01 -19.09
CA ALA A 66 8.66 -0.12 -19.49
C ALA A 66 9.19 -0.90 -18.27
N LEU A 67 9.86 -0.22 -17.32
CA LEU A 67 10.43 -0.87 -16.12
C LEU A 67 9.38 -1.53 -15.23
N PHE A 68 8.23 -0.89 -15.03
CA PHE A 68 7.15 -1.44 -14.20
C PHE A 68 6.62 -2.78 -14.75
N TRP A 69 6.52 -2.89 -16.07
CA TRP A 69 5.97 -4.06 -16.74
C TRP A 69 7.02 -5.11 -17.15
N ASP A 70 8.29 -4.75 -17.33
CA ASP A 70 9.32 -5.62 -17.91
C ASP A 70 9.70 -6.81 -17.01
N MET A 71 9.40 -8.02 -17.50
CA MET A 71 9.71 -9.28 -16.81
C MET A 71 11.22 -9.48 -16.63
N GLN A 72 12.06 -8.82 -17.43
CA GLN A 72 13.51 -8.87 -17.31
C GLN A 72 14.03 -8.22 -16.02
N VAL A 73 13.22 -7.40 -15.33
CA VAL A 73 13.59 -6.79 -14.05
C VAL A 73 13.76 -7.87 -12.98
N GLY A 74 12.81 -8.79 -12.86
CA GLY A 74 12.88 -9.92 -11.94
C GLY A 74 14.11 -10.79 -12.19
N SER A 75 14.65 -11.37 -11.13
CA SER A 75 15.81 -12.27 -11.23
C SER A 75 15.49 -13.51 -12.09
N ASP A 76 14.24 -13.97 -12.08
CA ASP A 76 13.73 -15.12 -12.83
C ASP A 76 13.37 -14.81 -14.30
N ASN A 77 13.44 -13.54 -14.73
CA ASN A 77 12.96 -13.06 -16.02
C ASN A 77 11.44 -13.28 -16.26
N VAL A 78 10.66 -13.40 -15.18
CA VAL A 78 9.20 -13.58 -15.23
C VAL A 78 8.51 -12.56 -14.34
N THR A 79 8.99 -12.36 -13.11
CA THR A 79 8.38 -11.41 -12.17
C THR A 79 8.71 -9.97 -12.54
N SER A 80 7.70 -9.10 -12.50
CA SER A 80 7.83 -7.63 -12.60
C SER A 80 6.95 -6.96 -11.54
N CYS A 81 7.00 -5.63 -11.39
CA CYS A 81 6.04 -4.95 -10.51
C CYS A 81 4.60 -5.30 -10.94
N ALA A 82 4.36 -5.32 -12.25
CA ALA A 82 3.06 -5.64 -12.81
C ALA A 82 2.55 -7.05 -12.48
N THR A 83 3.41 -8.06 -12.22
CA THR A 83 2.91 -9.41 -11.90
C THR A 83 2.12 -9.48 -10.58
N CYS A 84 2.33 -8.52 -9.68
CA CYS A 84 1.57 -8.36 -8.43
C CYS A 84 0.47 -7.27 -8.53
N HIS A 85 0.45 -6.48 -9.61
CA HIS A 85 -0.40 -5.29 -9.73
C HIS A 85 -1.24 -5.27 -11.03
N PHE A 86 -1.40 -6.42 -11.68
CA PHE A 86 -1.99 -6.52 -13.02
C PHE A 86 -3.52 -6.32 -13.05
N HIS A 87 -4.21 -6.44 -11.92
CA HIS A 87 -5.67 -6.37 -11.84
C HIS A 87 -6.09 -5.12 -11.05
N ALA A 88 -6.54 -4.08 -11.76
CA ALA A 88 -6.88 -2.78 -11.17
C ALA A 88 -5.79 -2.21 -10.26
N GLY A 89 -4.52 -2.47 -10.60
CA GLY A 89 -3.35 -2.08 -9.81
C GLY A 89 -3.08 -2.96 -8.59
N ALA A 90 -3.81 -4.05 -8.37
CA ALA A 90 -3.69 -5.00 -7.26
C ALA A 90 -3.56 -6.45 -7.80
N ASP A 91 -3.71 -7.43 -6.90
CA ASP A 91 -3.72 -8.85 -7.23
C ASP A 91 -5.04 -9.52 -6.85
N ASN A 92 -5.66 -10.20 -7.81
CA ASN A 92 -6.89 -10.96 -7.61
C ASN A 92 -6.69 -12.48 -7.82
N ARG A 93 -5.46 -12.98 -7.86
CA ARG A 93 -5.17 -14.41 -7.97
C ARG A 93 -5.69 -15.12 -6.72
N ALA A 94 -6.02 -16.41 -6.87
CA ALA A 94 -6.42 -17.28 -5.75
C ALA A 94 -5.46 -18.45 -5.53
N LYS A 95 -4.61 -18.77 -6.51
CA LYS A 95 -3.71 -19.93 -6.47
C LYS A 95 -2.31 -19.53 -6.04
N ASN A 96 -1.78 -20.22 -5.03
CA ASN A 96 -0.51 -19.91 -4.38
C ASN A 96 -0.48 -18.48 -3.84
N GLN A 97 -1.45 -18.13 -2.99
CA GLN A 97 -1.64 -16.76 -2.49
C GLN A 97 -1.66 -16.68 -0.98
N VAL A 98 -1.26 -17.74 -0.27
CA VAL A 98 -1.24 -17.76 1.19
C VAL A 98 0.19 -17.58 1.69
N SER A 99 0.40 -16.65 2.61
CA SER A 99 1.58 -16.54 3.46
C SER A 99 1.18 -16.91 4.89
N PRO A 100 1.99 -17.68 5.63
CA PRO A 100 1.73 -17.90 7.05
C PRO A 100 2.11 -16.63 7.85
N GLY A 101 1.95 -16.67 9.18
CA GLY A 101 2.20 -15.54 10.09
C GLY A 101 3.68 -15.12 10.24
N LEU A 102 4.29 -14.65 9.15
CA LEU A 102 5.73 -14.29 9.09
C LEU A 102 6.10 -13.01 9.87
N LEU A 103 5.12 -12.16 10.19
CA LEU A 103 5.33 -10.87 10.87
C LEU A 103 5.03 -10.91 12.37
N ILE A 104 4.74 -12.09 12.92
CA ILE A 104 4.44 -12.25 14.34
C ILE A 104 5.66 -11.88 15.19
N VAL A 105 5.39 -11.14 16.27
CA VAL A 105 6.36 -10.78 17.29
C VAL A 105 5.90 -11.22 18.68
N ASP A 106 6.84 -11.34 19.60
CA ASP A 106 6.57 -11.52 21.03
C ASP A 106 6.18 -10.20 21.73
N GLU A 107 5.95 -10.26 23.04
CA GLU A 107 5.61 -9.11 23.87
C GLU A 107 6.68 -8.01 23.91
N ASN A 108 7.93 -8.35 23.58
CA ASN A 108 9.06 -7.42 23.53
C ASN A 108 9.29 -6.86 22.10
N GLY A 109 8.48 -7.28 21.12
CA GLY A 109 8.62 -6.91 19.72
C GLY A 109 9.70 -7.72 18.97
N GLN A 110 10.19 -8.81 19.55
CA GLN A 110 11.14 -9.70 18.90
C GLN A 110 10.41 -10.64 17.93
N ALA A 111 10.93 -10.81 16.72
CA ALA A 111 10.30 -11.64 15.70
C ALA A 111 10.18 -13.11 16.14
N THR A 112 8.97 -13.65 16.08
CA THR A 112 8.61 -15.04 16.38
C THR A 112 7.63 -15.55 15.31
N PRO A 113 8.08 -15.70 14.04
CA PRO A 113 7.20 -16.04 12.93
C PRO A 113 6.53 -17.41 13.12
N ASP A 114 5.26 -17.51 12.73
CA ASP A 114 4.57 -18.79 12.53
C ASP A 114 4.76 -19.22 11.07
N PHE A 115 5.32 -20.42 10.87
CA PHE A 115 5.54 -21.01 9.55
C PHE A 115 4.44 -22.00 9.16
N THR A 116 3.41 -22.15 9.99
CA THR A 116 2.31 -23.10 9.76
C THR A 116 1.25 -22.45 8.87
N PHE A 117 0.96 -23.07 7.73
CA PHE A 117 -0.16 -22.68 6.87
C PHE A 117 -1.47 -23.22 7.44
N GLN A 118 -2.44 -22.34 7.66
CA GLN A 118 -3.71 -22.66 8.34
C GLN A 118 -4.91 -22.67 7.39
N VAL A 119 -4.87 -21.92 6.29
CA VAL A 119 -5.95 -21.77 5.30
C VAL A 119 -5.74 -22.72 4.12
N ARG A 120 -4.60 -22.56 3.44
CA ARG A 120 -4.15 -23.41 2.32
C ARG A 120 -2.64 -23.53 2.38
N LYS A 121 -2.11 -24.70 1.99
CA LYS A 121 -0.67 -24.93 1.89
C LYS A 121 -0.10 -24.24 0.62
N PRO A 122 1.23 -24.13 0.47
CA PRO A 122 1.83 -23.64 -0.76
C PRO A 122 1.24 -24.31 -2.00
N ASN A 123 1.02 -23.54 -3.05
CA ASN A 123 0.32 -23.94 -4.27
C ASN A 123 -1.19 -24.26 -4.15
N GLY A 124 -1.79 -24.07 -2.97
CA GLY A 124 -3.23 -24.19 -2.76
C GLY A 124 -4.04 -23.09 -3.43
N THR A 125 -5.32 -23.37 -3.67
CA THR A 125 -6.25 -22.43 -4.28
C THR A 125 -7.29 -21.99 -3.26
N LEU A 126 -7.30 -20.70 -2.95
CA LEU A 126 -8.31 -20.07 -2.09
C LEU A 126 -9.72 -20.25 -2.68
N GLN A 127 -10.67 -20.57 -1.81
CA GLN A 127 -12.07 -20.78 -2.15
C GLN A 127 -12.97 -19.78 -1.40
N LYS A 128 -14.21 -19.60 -1.86
CA LYS A 128 -15.20 -18.72 -1.20
C LYS A 128 -15.35 -19.07 0.29
N GLY A 129 -15.36 -20.36 0.62
CA GLY A 129 -15.50 -20.87 1.96
C GLY A 129 -14.29 -20.66 2.87
N ASP A 130 -13.16 -20.18 2.36
CA ASP A 130 -11.97 -19.87 3.17
C ASP A 130 -12.11 -18.52 3.90
N PHE A 131 -13.06 -17.68 3.45
CA PHE A 131 -13.30 -16.34 3.98
C PHE A 131 -14.56 -16.27 4.85
N PRO A 132 -14.62 -15.31 5.80
CA PRO A 132 -13.49 -14.48 6.25
C PRO A 132 -12.47 -15.30 7.05
N PHE A 133 -11.24 -14.79 7.19
CA PHE A 133 -10.18 -15.45 7.98
C PHE A 133 -10.47 -15.48 9.49
N HIS A 134 -11.35 -14.59 9.95
CA HIS A 134 -11.92 -14.62 11.30
C HIS A 134 -13.44 -14.78 11.19
N LYS A 135 -13.95 -15.96 11.56
CA LYS A 135 -15.37 -16.32 11.45
C LYS A 135 -16.02 -16.38 12.82
N LEU A 136 -17.17 -15.73 12.91
CA LEU A 136 -18.00 -15.64 14.10
C LEU A 136 -19.32 -16.37 13.89
N SER A 137 -19.88 -16.93 14.95
CA SER A 137 -21.21 -17.58 14.92
C SER A 137 -22.33 -16.59 14.69
N ASN A 138 -22.14 -15.33 15.09
CA ASN A 138 -22.99 -14.20 14.71
C ASN A 138 -22.14 -13.09 14.10
N ILE A 139 -22.30 -12.88 12.79
CA ILE A 139 -21.54 -11.89 12.02
C ILE A 139 -21.70 -10.43 12.52
N ASN A 140 -22.77 -10.12 13.25
CA ASN A 140 -23.03 -8.79 13.79
C ASN A 140 -22.53 -8.60 15.22
N ASP A 141 -22.01 -9.63 15.86
CA ASP A 141 -21.53 -9.57 17.25
C ASP A 141 -20.11 -10.11 17.37
N ARG A 142 -19.16 -9.17 17.53
CA ARG A 142 -17.74 -9.49 17.77
C ARG A 142 -17.48 -10.36 19.01
N ASN A 143 -18.41 -10.39 19.97
CA ASN A 143 -18.30 -11.19 21.19
C ASN A 143 -18.94 -12.58 21.05
N SER A 144 -19.50 -12.90 19.88
CA SER A 144 -20.06 -14.22 19.62
C SER A 144 -18.97 -15.29 19.48
N THR A 145 -19.37 -16.55 19.44
CA THR A 145 -18.42 -17.67 19.40
C THR A 145 -17.58 -17.61 18.12
N VAL A 146 -16.25 -17.67 18.26
CA VAL A 146 -15.33 -17.81 17.13
C VAL A 146 -15.44 -19.22 16.57
N ILE A 147 -15.90 -19.33 15.32
CA ILE A 147 -15.98 -20.62 14.58
C ILE A 147 -14.59 -21.02 14.10
N SER A 148 -13.83 -20.06 13.56
CA SER A 148 -12.45 -20.27 13.09
C SER A 148 -11.71 -18.94 13.05
N SER A 149 -10.42 -18.95 13.36
CA SER A 149 -9.55 -17.77 13.23
C SER A 149 -8.16 -18.24 12.85
N VAL A 150 -7.59 -17.66 11.79
CA VAL A 150 -6.28 -18.02 11.24
C VAL A 150 -5.37 -16.80 11.13
N ASN A 151 -4.05 -16.93 11.23
CA ASN A 151 -3.04 -15.86 11.11
C ASN A 151 -2.40 -15.75 9.72
N ASP A 152 -2.82 -16.60 8.80
CA ASP A 152 -2.45 -16.52 7.40
C ASP A 152 -2.85 -15.18 6.75
N VAL A 153 -2.13 -14.82 5.69
CA VAL A 153 -2.35 -13.64 4.86
C VAL A 153 -2.61 -14.08 3.41
N ALA A 154 -3.62 -13.50 2.77
CA ALA A 154 -3.81 -13.63 1.33
C ALA A 154 -3.07 -12.50 0.60
N SER A 155 -2.10 -12.85 -0.26
CA SER A 155 -1.28 -11.87 -0.99
C SER A 155 -0.64 -12.43 -2.28
N SER A 156 0.05 -11.55 -3.00
CA SER A 156 0.80 -11.84 -4.22
C SER A 156 1.93 -12.84 -3.99
N GLN A 157 2.13 -13.69 -4.99
CA GLN A 157 3.32 -14.54 -5.08
C GLN A 157 4.40 -13.83 -5.90
N GLY A 158 5.62 -13.85 -5.38
CA GLY A 158 6.81 -13.32 -6.04
C GLY A 158 7.67 -14.44 -6.62
N VAL A 159 8.92 -14.53 -6.19
CA VAL A 159 9.92 -15.49 -6.71
C VAL A 159 10.09 -16.72 -5.81
N THR A 160 10.70 -17.78 -6.34
CA THR A 160 11.22 -18.89 -5.54
C THR A 160 12.51 -18.48 -4.82
N LEU A 161 12.77 -19.03 -3.63
CA LEU A 161 14.00 -18.72 -2.89
C LEU A 161 15.25 -19.16 -3.67
N GLU A 162 16.09 -18.18 -3.99
CA GLU A 162 17.40 -18.37 -4.62
C GLU A 162 18.40 -17.36 -4.04
N LYS A 163 19.68 -17.70 -4.09
CA LYS A 163 20.78 -16.80 -3.74
C LYS A 163 21.45 -16.25 -5.00
N PHE A 164 21.67 -14.94 -5.04
CA PHE A 164 22.50 -14.31 -6.06
C PHE A 164 23.98 -14.62 -5.79
N ILE A 165 24.71 -15.05 -6.83
CA ILE A 165 26.14 -15.37 -6.74
C ILE A 165 26.97 -14.27 -7.39
N ALA A 166 26.75 -14.03 -8.69
CA ALA A 166 27.51 -13.07 -9.47
C ALA A 166 26.82 -12.77 -10.81
N MET A 167 27.30 -11.74 -11.49
CA MET A 167 27.05 -11.54 -12.92
C MET A 167 28.02 -12.40 -13.74
N LEU A 168 27.51 -13.16 -14.70
CA LEU A 168 28.35 -13.99 -15.59
C LEU A 168 29.18 -13.11 -16.54
N LEU A 169 30.32 -13.65 -17.01
CA LEU A 169 31.18 -13.03 -18.02
C LEU A 169 30.34 -12.63 -19.26
N GLY A 170 30.39 -11.35 -19.64
CA GLY A 170 29.53 -10.77 -20.68
C GLY A 170 28.34 -9.94 -20.14
N GLY A 171 28.12 -9.92 -18.82
CA GLY A 171 27.43 -8.85 -18.10
C GLY A 171 25.89 -8.87 -18.09
N ALA A 172 25.20 -9.60 -18.97
CA ALA A 172 23.73 -9.56 -19.00
C ALA A 172 23.03 -10.71 -18.26
N GLN A 173 23.78 -11.75 -17.86
CA GLN A 173 23.22 -12.97 -17.27
C GLN A 173 23.64 -13.13 -15.81
N GLU A 174 22.71 -13.57 -14.98
CA GLU A 174 22.89 -13.71 -13.53
C GLU A 174 23.19 -15.17 -13.19
N GLN A 175 24.22 -15.39 -12.39
CA GLN A 175 24.47 -16.67 -11.73
C GLN A 175 23.73 -16.69 -10.39
N ARG A 176 22.90 -17.72 -10.21
CA ARG A 176 22.09 -17.93 -9.02
C ARG A 176 22.19 -19.39 -8.58
N SER A 177 21.90 -19.65 -7.31
CA SER A 177 21.74 -21.00 -6.78
C SER A 177 20.41 -21.14 -6.06
N VAL A 178 19.69 -22.22 -6.34
CA VAL A 178 18.50 -22.61 -5.59
C VAL A 178 18.90 -22.95 -4.15
N VAL A 179 18.14 -22.44 -3.20
CA VAL A 179 18.29 -22.72 -1.77
C VAL A 179 16.97 -23.32 -1.30
N ALA A 180 17.01 -24.49 -0.63
CA ALA A 180 15.78 -25.11 -0.13
C ALA A 180 14.99 -24.14 0.75
N ASP A 181 13.72 -23.92 0.42
CA ASP A 181 12.84 -23.04 1.18
C ASP A 181 12.13 -23.84 2.27
N PRO A 182 12.37 -23.56 3.57
CA PRO A 182 11.76 -24.33 4.65
C PRO A 182 10.26 -24.07 4.81
N VAL A 183 9.73 -22.98 4.24
CA VAL A 183 8.34 -22.54 4.40
C VAL A 183 7.57 -22.77 3.10
N PHE A 184 8.07 -22.25 1.99
CA PHE A 184 7.38 -22.27 0.70
C PHE A 184 7.88 -23.44 -0.16
N ASN A 185 7.46 -24.66 0.19
CA ASN A 185 7.73 -25.85 -0.60
C ASN A 185 6.56 -26.85 -0.59
N VAL A 186 6.51 -27.70 -1.61
CA VAL A 186 5.64 -28.88 -1.65
C VAL A 186 6.53 -30.11 -1.90
N ASN A 187 6.61 -31.01 -0.91
CA ASN A 187 7.45 -32.20 -0.95
C ASN A 187 8.93 -31.89 -1.27
N GLY A 188 9.48 -30.81 -0.69
CA GLY A 188 10.88 -30.41 -0.89
C GLY A 188 11.16 -29.67 -2.19
N LEU A 189 10.16 -29.41 -3.04
CA LEU A 189 10.29 -28.55 -4.21
C LEU A 189 9.86 -27.13 -3.86
N ASN A 190 10.75 -26.15 -4.07
CA ASN A 190 10.46 -24.75 -3.77
C ASN A 190 9.29 -24.26 -4.61
N THR A 191 8.28 -23.71 -3.97
CA THR A 191 7.23 -22.92 -4.60
C THR A 191 7.59 -21.43 -4.56
N ARG A 192 6.98 -20.61 -5.42
CA ARG A 192 7.02 -19.15 -5.29
C ARG A 192 6.56 -18.71 -3.91
N ARG A 193 7.32 -17.82 -3.28
CA ARG A 193 7.04 -17.26 -1.96
C ARG A 193 5.91 -16.23 -2.07
N VAL A 194 5.17 -16.05 -0.98
CA VAL A 194 4.03 -15.14 -0.90
C VAL A 194 4.32 -14.04 0.10
N GLU A 195 3.95 -12.81 -0.25
CA GLU A 195 4.16 -11.64 0.60
C GLU A 195 3.36 -11.73 1.92
N PRO A 196 3.92 -11.25 3.05
CA PRO A 196 3.26 -11.31 4.35
C PRO A 196 2.22 -10.20 4.57
N ARG A 197 1.93 -9.38 3.55
CA ARG A 197 0.81 -8.43 3.53
C ARG A 197 0.20 -8.44 2.14
N ASN A 198 -1.13 -8.33 2.07
CA ASN A 198 -1.89 -8.20 0.84
C ASN A 198 -1.37 -7.03 -0.02
N THR A 199 -1.40 -7.18 -1.33
CA THR A 199 -0.92 -6.19 -2.29
C THR A 199 -1.97 -5.10 -2.55
N PRO A 200 -1.74 -3.83 -2.16
CA PRO A 200 -2.69 -2.75 -2.40
C PRO A 200 -2.67 -2.30 -3.86
N THR A 201 -3.70 -1.51 -4.25
CA THR A 201 -3.70 -0.89 -5.58
C THR A 201 -2.63 0.20 -5.74
N VAL A 202 -1.97 0.26 -6.90
CA VAL A 202 -1.09 1.37 -7.32
C VAL A 202 -1.84 2.56 -7.91
N ILE A 203 -3.11 2.39 -8.29
CA ILE A 203 -3.93 3.45 -8.89
C ILE A 203 -4.23 4.51 -7.82
N ASN A 204 -4.07 5.79 -8.19
CA ASN A 204 -4.14 6.94 -7.27
C ASN A 204 -3.09 6.95 -6.15
N ALA A 205 -2.10 6.04 -6.14
CA ALA A 205 -1.09 6.00 -5.08
C ALA A 205 -0.19 7.26 -5.03
N VAL A 206 -0.15 8.04 -6.11
CA VAL A 206 0.54 9.33 -6.18
C VAL A 206 0.04 10.36 -5.16
N PHE A 207 -1.20 10.22 -4.68
CA PHE A 207 -1.74 11.11 -3.66
C PHE A 207 -1.25 10.75 -2.26
N ASN A 208 -0.74 9.53 -2.02
CA ASN A 208 -0.27 9.11 -0.71
C ASN A 208 0.97 9.90 -0.28
N LEU A 209 0.98 10.37 0.98
CA LEU A 209 2.18 10.99 1.52
C LEU A 209 3.30 9.94 1.70
N ARG A 210 3.01 8.80 2.34
CA ARG A 210 3.93 7.67 2.50
C ARG A 210 3.33 6.42 1.85
N ASN A 211 4.17 5.52 1.34
CA ASN A 211 3.72 4.28 0.68
C ASN A 211 4.09 3.02 1.47
N PHE A 212 3.55 1.88 1.04
CA PHE A 212 3.34 0.64 1.81
C PHE A 212 2.32 0.77 2.95
N TRP A 213 1.82 -0.38 3.43
CA TRP A 213 0.86 -0.45 4.54
C TRP A 213 1.40 0.15 5.84
N ASP A 214 2.69 0.02 6.12
CA ASP A 214 3.37 0.52 7.33
C ASP A 214 4.04 1.89 7.14
N GLY A 215 3.91 2.49 5.95
CA GLY A 215 4.47 3.82 5.66
C GLY A 215 6.00 3.85 5.55
N ARG A 216 6.68 2.70 5.42
CA ARG A 216 8.16 2.67 5.39
C ARG A 216 8.76 3.41 4.19
N ALA A 217 8.05 3.50 3.07
CA ALA A 217 8.48 4.31 1.93
C ALA A 217 8.18 5.78 2.19
N GLN A 218 9.24 6.56 2.43
CA GLN A 218 9.15 7.95 2.85
C GLN A 218 8.73 8.89 1.70
N ASP A 219 8.08 9.99 2.05
CA ASP A 219 7.69 11.09 1.16
C ASP A 219 8.87 11.81 0.49
N ARG A 220 10.08 11.60 1.01
CA ARG A 220 11.32 12.18 0.49
C ARG A 220 12.26 11.11 -0.07
N PHE A 221 12.45 11.09 -1.39
CA PHE A 221 13.32 10.10 -2.03
C PHE A 221 14.79 10.51 -1.97
N ASN A 222 15.66 9.55 -1.62
CA ASN A 222 17.11 9.73 -1.47
C ASN A 222 17.95 9.24 -2.67
N GLY A 223 17.30 8.71 -3.71
CA GLY A 223 17.95 8.17 -4.91
C GLY A 223 18.40 6.70 -4.82
N VAL A 224 18.31 6.07 -3.64
CA VAL A 224 18.94 4.76 -3.37
C VAL A 224 17.95 3.74 -2.82
N ASN A 225 17.15 4.08 -1.83
CA ASN A 225 16.29 3.14 -1.10
C ASN A 225 15.01 3.83 -0.55
N PRO A 226 14.06 3.06 0.02
CA PRO A 226 12.78 3.60 0.45
C PRO A 226 12.81 4.57 1.64
N PHE A 227 13.92 4.65 2.37
CA PHE A 227 13.93 5.24 3.72
C PHE A 227 14.26 6.74 3.74
N GLY A 228 14.42 7.38 2.59
CA GLY A 228 14.63 8.83 2.52
C GLY A 228 15.83 9.29 3.36
N ARG A 229 15.64 10.34 4.17
CA ARG A 229 16.71 10.90 5.01
C ARG A 229 17.03 10.08 6.28
N ARG A 230 16.27 9.01 6.56
CA ARG A 230 16.60 8.04 7.63
C ARG A 230 17.91 7.33 7.32
N ASP A 231 18.19 7.09 6.04
CA ASP A 231 19.50 6.68 5.57
C ASP A 231 20.41 7.90 5.33
N ALA A 232 21.23 8.25 6.31
CA ALA A 232 22.23 9.32 6.16
C ALA A 232 23.37 8.95 5.18
N GLY A 233 23.55 7.66 4.89
CA GLY A 233 24.57 7.11 3.99
C GLY A 233 24.12 7.05 2.52
N ALA A 234 22.85 7.28 2.22
CA ALA A 234 22.33 7.27 0.86
C ALA A 234 23.00 8.37 0.00
N LYS A 235 23.75 7.94 -1.00
CA LYS A 235 24.44 8.79 -1.97
C LYS A 235 24.31 8.21 -3.37
N VAL A 236 24.13 9.10 -4.34
CA VAL A 236 24.27 8.78 -5.76
C VAL A 236 25.52 9.45 -6.32
N TRP A 237 25.90 9.08 -7.54
CA TRP A 237 27.00 9.71 -8.25
C TRP A 237 26.49 10.86 -9.14
N LYS A 238 27.26 11.95 -9.19
CA LYS A 238 27.04 13.07 -10.11
C LYS A 238 28.35 13.37 -10.82
N ALA A 239 28.26 13.66 -12.12
CA ALA A 239 29.39 14.00 -12.96
C ALA A 239 29.10 15.26 -13.77
N ASP A 240 29.55 16.44 -13.34
CA ASP A 240 29.33 17.69 -14.10
C ASP A 240 30.09 17.66 -15.45
N LYS A 241 31.24 16.97 -15.46
CA LYS A 241 31.99 16.55 -16.64
C LYS A 241 32.31 15.06 -16.53
N PRO A 242 32.60 14.34 -17.64
CA PRO A 242 32.83 12.89 -17.58
C PRO A 242 33.88 12.42 -16.57
N HIS A 243 34.94 13.20 -16.35
CA HIS A 243 36.02 12.85 -15.42
C HIS A 243 35.82 13.37 -13.99
N ASP A 244 34.75 14.12 -13.70
CA ASP A 244 34.49 14.76 -12.41
C ASP A 244 33.35 14.05 -11.66
N GLN A 245 33.55 12.79 -11.28
CA GLN A 245 32.56 12.01 -10.54
C GLN A 245 32.68 12.21 -9.03
N LYS A 246 31.60 12.66 -8.41
CA LYS A 246 31.48 12.84 -6.95
C LYS A 246 30.17 12.29 -6.42
N GLN A 247 30.19 11.86 -5.16
CA GLN A 247 28.98 11.44 -4.46
C GLN A 247 28.20 12.65 -3.95
N VAL A 248 26.88 12.61 -4.10
CA VAL A 248 25.96 13.65 -3.61
C VAL A 248 24.74 13.00 -2.93
N SER A 249 24.14 13.70 -1.97
CA SER A 249 22.82 13.32 -1.45
C SER A 249 21.71 13.90 -2.31
N ILE A 250 20.64 13.15 -2.47
CA ILE A 250 19.38 13.60 -3.07
C ILE A 250 18.33 13.70 -1.97
N ASP A 251 17.42 14.64 -2.16
CA ASP A 251 16.29 14.87 -1.26
C ASP A 251 15.14 15.49 -2.05
N LEU A 252 14.31 14.62 -2.63
CA LEU A 252 13.15 14.99 -3.44
C LEU A 252 11.88 14.76 -2.63
N ASN A 253 11.15 15.82 -2.25
CA ASN A 253 9.83 15.67 -1.61
C ASN A 253 8.77 15.18 -2.61
N ASN A 254 7.56 14.86 -2.12
CA ASN A 254 6.47 14.30 -2.94
C ASN A 254 6.92 13.12 -3.81
N ALA A 255 7.85 12.33 -3.29
CA ALA A 255 8.51 11.26 -4.02
C ALA A 255 8.37 9.89 -3.35
N SER A 256 7.24 9.69 -2.66
CA SER A 256 6.93 8.42 -1.97
C SER A 256 6.82 7.24 -2.92
N LEU A 257 6.38 7.45 -4.16
CA LEU A 257 6.37 6.41 -5.19
C LEU A 257 7.80 6.03 -5.61
N ALA A 258 8.70 6.99 -5.78
CA ALA A 258 10.10 6.68 -6.11
C ALA A 258 10.79 5.93 -4.95
N SER A 259 10.51 6.32 -3.70
CA SER A 259 10.93 5.59 -2.51
C SER A 259 10.38 4.16 -2.50
N GLN A 260 9.09 3.97 -2.81
CA GLN A 260 8.46 2.65 -2.83
C GLN A 260 9.04 1.76 -3.95
N ALA A 261 9.21 2.32 -5.15
CA ALA A 261 9.59 1.58 -6.35
C ALA A 261 10.96 0.92 -6.24
N VAL A 262 11.84 1.42 -5.37
CA VAL A 262 13.18 0.87 -5.15
C VAL A 262 13.25 -0.19 -4.04
N GLY A 263 12.12 -0.63 -3.48
CA GLY A 263 12.07 -1.77 -2.56
C GLY A 263 11.94 -3.12 -3.29
N PRO A 264 10.83 -3.36 -4.00
CA PRO A 264 10.49 -4.68 -4.55
C PRO A 264 11.54 -5.32 -5.47
N PRO A 265 12.23 -4.58 -6.37
CA PRO A 265 13.21 -5.17 -7.28
C PRO A 265 14.38 -5.92 -6.61
N LEU A 266 14.62 -5.67 -5.31
CA LEU A 266 15.67 -6.33 -4.52
C LEU A 266 15.13 -7.29 -3.44
N SER A 267 13.81 -7.38 -3.26
CA SER A 267 13.19 -8.27 -2.26
C SER A 267 13.25 -9.72 -2.72
N ASP A 268 13.67 -10.62 -1.83
CA ASP A 268 13.76 -12.06 -2.09
C ASP A 268 12.45 -12.83 -1.86
N LEU A 269 11.41 -12.13 -1.45
CA LEU A 269 10.03 -12.57 -1.50
C LEU A 269 9.37 -12.12 -2.81
N GLU A 270 9.65 -10.89 -3.24
CA GLU A 270 8.97 -10.26 -4.39
C GLU A 270 9.63 -10.61 -5.73
N MET A 271 10.80 -10.03 -6.06
CA MET A 271 11.31 -10.00 -7.45
C MET A 271 12.74 -10.52 -7.61
N SER A 272 13.46 -10.78 -6.53
CA SER A 272 14.92 -10.91 -6.56
C SER A 272 15.45 -12.22 -5.97
N ALA A 273 16.60 -12.67 -6.45
CA ALA A 273 17.41 -13.59 -5.67
C ALA A 273 18.04 -12.83 -4.49
N ALA A 274 18.18 -13.48 -3.35
CA ALA A 274 18.73 -12.90 -2.13
C ALA A 274 20.17 -12.41 -2.37
N GLY A 275 20.44 -11.14 -2.00
CA GLY A 275 21.77 -10.51 -2.10
C GLY A 275 22.06 -9.77 -3.41
N ARG A 276 21.14 -9.75 -4.38
CA ARG A 276 21.25 -8.94 -5.60
C ARG A 276 21.17 -7.45 -5.27
N THR A 277 21.90 -6.60 -6.01
CA THR A 277 21.89 -5.14 -5.81
C THR A 277 21.39 -4.36 -7.02
N PHE A 278 21.07 -3.08 -6.85
CA PHE A 278 20.69 -2.20 -7.98
C PHE A 278 21.78 -2.07 -9.06
N PRO A 279 23.09 -1.96 -8.73
CA PRO A 279 24.14 -2.05 -9.72
C PRO A 279 24.13 -3.35 -10.55
N ASP A 280 23.80 -4.49 -9.96
CA ASP A 280 23.65 -5.77 -10.69
C ASP A 280 22.44 -5.74 -11.62
N LEU A 281 21.30 -5.21 -11.15
CA LEU A 281 20.11 -5.02 -11.97
C LEU A 281 20.36 -4.05 -13.14
N GLY A 282 21.07 -2.95 -12.90
CA GLY A 282 21.49 -2.01 -13.94
C GLY A 282 22.38 -2.69 -14.96
N ARG A 283 23.36 -3.48 -14.50
CA ARG A 283 24.24 -4.26 -15.38
C ARG A 283 23.45 -5.25 -16.25
N LYS A 284 22.46 -5.94 -15.67
CA LYS A 284 21.56 -6.83 -16.40
C LYS A 284 20.78 -6.08 -17.49
N LEU A 285 20.19 -4.93 -17.16
CA LEU A 285 19.19 -4.27 -18.01
C LEU A 285 19.76 -3.25 -19.01
N LEU A 286 20.82 -2.52 -18.69
CA LEU A 286 21.24 -1.34 -19.46
C LEU A 286 21.45 -1.62 -20.95
N ASN A 287 21.93 -2.81 -21.31
CA ASN A 287 22.19 -3.21 -22.70
C ASN A 287 21.06 -4.04 -23.33
N ARG A 288 19.94 -4.23 -22.61
CA ARG A 288 18.77 -4.98 -23.11
C ARG A 288 17.75 -4.05 -23.73
N ARG A 289 17.04 -4.56 -24.74
CA ARG A 289 15.85 -3.92 -25.29
C ARG A 289 14.74 -3.91 -24.22
N PRO A 290 14.09 -2.76 -23.98
CA PRO A 290 12.94 -2.71 -23.09
C PRO A 290 11.81 -3.61 -23.57
N LEU A 291 11.19 -4.35 -22.63
CA LEU A 291 10.07 -5.27 -22.86
C LEU A 291 10.37 -6.39 -23.86
N ALA A 292 11.63 -6.83 -23.98
CA ALA A 292 12.05 -7.83 -24.97
C ALA A 292 11.39 -9.21 -24.82
N LEU A 293 10.70 -9.46 -23.71
CA LEU A 293 9.97 -10.71 -23.45
C LEU A 293 8.47 -10.58 -23.65
N GLN A 294 7.96 -9.37 -23.95
CA GLN A 294 6.52 -9.09 -24.01
C GLN A 294 6.15 -8.26 -25.23
N ARG A 295 4.96 -8.51 -25.76
CA ARG A 295 4.38 -7.66 -26.81
C ARG A 295 3.80 -6.37 -26.24
N VAL A 296 3.91 -5.29 -27.02
CA VAL A 296 3.28 -3.99 -26.71
C VAL A 296 2.17 -3.74 -27.72
N HIS A 297 0.96 -3.41 -27.27
CA HIS A 297 -0.13 -3.09 -28.21
C HIS A 297 0.22 -1.85 -29.04
N ARG A 298 -0.09 -1.84 -30.35
CA ARG A 298 0.23 -0.71 -31.24
C ARG A 298 -0.46 0.60 -30.83
N GLU A 299 -1.60 0.48 -30.17
CA GLU A 299 -2.38 1.61 -29.62
C GLU A 299 -2.18 1.84 -28.12
N ASP A 300 -1.19 1.19 -27.48
CA ASP A 300 -0.80 1.52 -26.09
C ASP A 300 -0.58 3.05 -25.97
N SER A 301 -1.08 3.64 -24.90
CA SER A 301 -1.13 5.11 -24.74
C SER A 301 0.24 5.76 -24.61
N VAL A 302 1.24 5.02 -24.13
CA VAL A 302 2.60 5.52 -23.85
C VAL A 302 3.64 4.86 -24.77
N LEU A 303 3.55 3.55 -24.95
CA LEU A 303 4.55 2.74 -25.65
C LEU A 303 4.17 2.45 -27.11
N GLY A 304 2.90 2.69 -27.51
CA GLY A 304 2.34 2.22 -28.78
C GLY A 304 3.09 2.74 -30.02
N SER A 305 3.51 4.01 -30.00
CA SER A 305 4.28 4.64 -31.09
C SER A 305 5.65 3.99 -31.34
N ARG A 306 6.15 3.21 -30.38
CA ARG A 306 7.41 2.48 -30.46
C ARG A 306 7.24 0.96 -30.48
N SER A 307 6.02 0.45 -30.47
CA SER A 307 5.75 -0.98 -30.44
C SER A 307 6.40 -1.70 -31.64
N LEU A 308 7.02 -2.86 -31.38
CA LEU A 308 7.50 -3.78 -32.42
C LEU A 308 6.48 -4.87 -32.77
N MET A 309 5.25 -4.81 -32.26
CA MET A 309 4.25 -5.85 -32.48
C MET A 309 4.12 -6.17 -33.98
N PRO A 310 4.19 -7.44 -34.42
CA PRO A 310 3.98 -8.66 -33.63
C PRO A 310 5.18 -9.17 -32.84
N GLN A 311 6.37 -8.59 -32.99
CA GLN A 311 7.54 -8.95 -32.20
C GLN A 311 7.47 -8.35 -30.78
N PRO A 312 8.05 -9.01 -29.76
CA PRO A 312 8.24 -8.42 -28.44
C PRO A 312 9.09 -7.16 -28.43
N GLY A 313 8.88 -6.30 -27.43
CA GLY A 313 9.66 -5.10 -27.17
C GLY A 313 9.23 -3.85 -27.94
N ILE A 314 10.03 -2.80 -27.77
CA ILE A 314 9.87 -1.50 -28.43
C ILE A 314 11.10 -1.18 -29.29
N SER A 315 10.97 -0.18 -30.19
CA SER A 315 12.00 0.18 -31.18
C SER A 315 13.30 0.71 -30.57
N ILE A 316 13.26 1.23 -29.34
CA ILE A 316 14.46 1.62 -28.58
C ILE A 316 15.30 0.38 -28.29
N SER A 317 16.59 0.43 -28.62
CA SER A 317 17.41 -0.78 -28.61
C SER A 317 17.98 -1.12 -27.23
N THR A 318 18.12 -0.15 -26.33
CA THR A 318 18.67 -0.37 -24.98
C THR A 318 18.02 0.51 -23.92
N TYR A 319 17.96 0.04 -22.68
CA TYR A 319 17.61 0.90 -21.53
C TYR A 319 18.59 2.06 -21.35
N ALA A 320 19.88 1.88 -21.67
CA ALA A 320 20.86 2.96 -21.62
C ALA A 320 20.50 4.12 -22.56
N GLU A 321 20.03 3.84 -23.77
CA GLU A 321 19.53 4.85 -24.71
C GLU A 321 18.32 5.61 -24.13
N LEU A 322 17.37 4.88 -23.55
CA LEU A 322 16.18 5.48 -22.96
C LEU A 322 16.51 6.38 -21.75
N ILE A 323 17.43 5.93 -20.88
CA ILE A 323 17.91 6.74 -19.75
C ILE A 323 18.63 8.01 -20.23
N ARG A 324 19.46 7.94 -21.28
CA ARG A 324 20.13 9.14 -21.85
C ARG A 324 19.14 10.14 -22.44
N THR A 325 18.01 9.65 -22.95
CA THR A 325 16.92 10.49 -23.44
C THR A 325 16.20 11.15 -22.26
N ALA A 326 15.83 10.36 -21.24
CA ALA A 326 15.01 10.81 -20.12
C ALA A 326 15.75 11.67 -19.07
N PHE A 327 17.04 11.41 -18.79
CA PHE A 327 17.77 12.01 -17.68
C PHE A 327 18.88 12.96 -18.13
N LYS A 328 19.13 14.01 -17.32
CA LYS A 328 20.22 14.95 -17.54
C LYS A 328 21.61 14.25 -17.50
N PRO A 329 22.56 14.65 -18.37
CA PRO A 329 23.87 13.99 -18.49
C PRO A 329 24.64 13.82 -17.19
N GLN A 330 24.53 14.79 -16.28
CA GLN A 330 25.24 14.76 -15.00
C GLN A 330 24.95 13.54 -14.13
N TRP A 331 23.86 12.82 -14.39
CA TRP A 331 23.50 11.62 -13.66
C TRP A 331 23.99 10.33 -14.29
N TRP A 332 24.56 10.35 -15.51
CA TRP A 332 24.99 9.14 -16.23
C TRP A 332 26.33 9.26 -16.99
N GLN A 333 26.86 10.46 -17.23
CA GLN A 333 27.98 10.71 -18.16
C GLN A 333 29.38 10.44 -17.61
N GLY A 334 29.48 9.86 -16.42
CA GLY A 334 30.76 9.66 -15.74
C GLY A 334 31.54 8.51 -16.38
N SER A 335 32.84 8.72 -16.62
CA SER A 335 33.68 7.78 -17.37
C SER A 335 34.43 6.77 -16.51
N ALA A 336 34.64 7.04 -15.21
CA ALA A 336 35.33 6.09 -14.34
C ALA A 336 34.40 4.96 -13.88
N GLN A 337 35.00 3.77 -13.76
CA GLN A 337 34.40 2.61 -13.10
C GLN A 337 34.46 2.80 -11.58
N ILE A 338 33.34 2.52 -10.90
CA ILE A 338 33.15 2.71 -9.47
C ILE A 338 32.98 1.33 -8.84
N SER A 339 34.05 0.82 -8.23
CA SER A 339 34.18 -0.58 -7.76
C SER A 339 33.66 -1.59 -8.79
N GLY A 340 34.13 -1.43 -10.03
CA GLY A 340 33.80 -2.32 -11.13
C GLY A 340 32.44 -2.10 -11.79
N TYR A 341 31.69 -1.04 -11.45
CA TYR A 341 30.43 -0.66 -12.12
C TYR A 341 30.52 0.69 -12.82
N SER A 342 29.82 0.85 -13.93
CA SER A 342 29.68 2.14 -14.60
C SER A 342 28.86 3.13 -13.76
N HIS A 343 28.92 4.41 -14.12
CA HIS A 343 28.09 5.44 -13.50
C HIS A 343 26.59 5.10 -13.59
N MET A 344 26.11 4.66 -14.75
CA MET A 344 24.70 4.30 -14.94
C MET A 344 24.27 3.10 -14.10
N GLU A 345 25.13 2.07 -13.97
CA GLU A 345 24.86 0.93 -13.10
C GLU A 345 24.74 1.37 -11.64
N ARG A 346 25.67 2.22 -11.17
CA ARG A 346 25.64 2.73 -9.79
C ARG A 346 24.41 3.57 -9.46
N ASN A 347 23.92 4.33 -10.42
CA ASN A 347 22.74 5.17 -10.26
C ASN A 347 21.44 4.49 -10.69
N PHE A 348 21.42 3.17 -10.93
CA PHE A 348 20.24 2.54 -11.51
C PHE A 348 18.98 2.69 -10.64
N SER A 349 19.12 2.68 -9.31
CA SER A 349 18.01 2.96 -8.37
C SER A 349 17.38 4.35 -8.58
N LEU A 350 18.20 5.36 -8.91
CA LEU A 350 17.72 6.73 -9.17
C LEU A 350 16.83 6.77 -10.41
N TYR A 351 17.26 6.15 -11.50
CA TYR A 351 16.46 6.13 -12.73
C TYR A 351 15.20 5.29 -12.54
N PHE A 352 15.33 4.12 -11.89
CA PHE A 352 14.20 3.24 -11.64
C PHE A 352 13.13 3.93 -10.81
N GLY A 353 13.50 4.48 -9.64
CA GLY A 353 12.56 5.14 -8.74
C GLY A 353 11.84 6.32 -9.39
N LEU A 354 12.59 7.25 -10.01
CA LEU A 354 11.97 8.44 -10.61
C LEU A 354 11.14 8.11 -11.85
N ALA A 355 11.59 7.20 -12.70
CA ALA A 355 10.83 6.83 -13.89
C ALA A 355 9.51 6.12 -13.50
N VAL A 356 9.57 5.14 -12.59
CA VAL A 356 8.37 4.42 -12.12
C VAL A 356 7.40 5.38 -11.44
N GLN A 357 7.88 6.29 -10.59
CA GLN A 357 7.02 7.32 -10.00
C GLN A 357 6.31 8.16 -11.06
N LEU A 358 7.01 8.61 -12.11
CA LEU A 358 6.40 9.43 -13.14
C LEU A 358 5.36 8.65 -13.94
N TYR A 359 5.57 7.35 -14.15
CA TYR A 359 4.54 6.50 -14.74
C TYR A 359 3.34 6.31 -13.80
N GLU A 360 3.54 5.92 -12.54
CA GLU A 360 2.47 5.72 -11.57
C GLU A 360 1.67 7.01 -11.28
N ALA A 361 2.30 8.18 -11.40
CA ALA A 361 1.63 9.48 -11.34
C ALA A 361 0.62 9.72 -12.47
N THR A 362 0.69 8.96 -13.56
CA THR A 362 -0.32 8.99 -14.64
C THR A 362 -1.55 8.13 -14.32
N LEU A 363 -1.46 7.19 -13.37
CA LEU A 363 -2.50 6.21 -13.05
C LEU A 363 -3.57 6.83 -12.13
N VAL A 364 -4.26 7.86 -12.64
CA VAL A 364 -5.30 8.59 -11.91
C VAL A 364 -6.69 8.18 -12.39
N SER A 365 -7.51 7.73 -11.44
CA SER A 365 -8.88 7.23 -11.64
C SER A 365 -9.89 8.26 -11.14
N ASP A 366 -10.14 9.27 -11.95
CA ASP A 366 -10.97 10.46 -11.70
C ASP A 366 -12.27 10.50 -12.52
N GLN A 367 -12.69 9.38 -13.12
CA GLN A 367 -13.91 9.29 -13.94
C GLN A 367 -14.85 8.20 -13.42
N THR A 368 -15.20 8.28 -12.14
CA THR A 368 -16.18 7.41 -11.50
C THR A 368 -17.60 8.00 -11.61
N PRO A 369 -18.67 7.19 -11.46
CA PRO A 369 -20.03 7.71 -11.28
C PRO A 369 -20.16 8.73 -10.14
N PHE A 370 -19.38 8.56 -9.06
CA PHE A 370 -19.29 9.56 -8.00
C PHE A 370 -18.69 10.90 -8.49
N ASP A 371 -17.63 10.87 -9.31
CA ASP A 371 -17.03 12.10 -9.84
C ASP A 371 -18.01 12.88 -10.72
N ASP A 372 -18.77 12.18 -11.57
CA ASP A 372 -19.85 12.79 -12.36
C ASP A 372 -20.92 13.44 -11.47
N TYR A 373 -21.32 12.77 -10.39
CA TYR A 373 -22.27 13.29 -9.42
C TYR A 373 -21.74 14.54 -8.69
N ALA A 374 -20.46 14.52 -8.29
CA ALA A 374 -19.79 15.64 -7.64
C ALA A 374 -19.63 16.85 -8.59
N GLU A 375 -19.53 16.63 -9.90
CA GLU A 375 -19.55 17.67 -10.94
C GLU A 375 -20.97 18.14 -11.33
N GLY A 376 -22.02 17.63 -10.66
CA GLY A 376 -23.38 18.14 -10.80
C GLY A 376 -24.34 17.24 -11.59
N LYS A 377 -23.88 16.12 -12.15
CA LYS A 377 -24.75 15.14 -12.83
C LYS A 377 -25.51 14.30 -11.81
N LYS A 378 -26.64 14.84 -11.33
CA LYS A 378 -27.39 14.28 -10.18
C LYS A 378 -27.92 12.86 -10.38
N ASP A 379 -28.09 12.41 -11.61
CA ASP A 379 -28.53 11.07 -11.99
C ASP A 379 -27.38 10.05 -12.15
N ALA A 380 -26.12 10.46 -12.02
CA ALA A 380 -24.98 9.55 -12.07
C ALA A 380 -24.95 8.54 -10.90
N LEU A 381 -25.60 8.86 -9.78
CA LEU A 381 -25.84 7.93 -8.67
C LEU A 381 -27.31 7.55 -8.55
N SER A 382 -27.57 6.26 -8.38
CA SER A 382 -28.88 5.72 -7.99
C SER A 382 -29.31 6.21 -6.60
N ALA A 383 -30.60 6.04 -6.28
CA ALA A 383 -31.12 6.38 -4.95
C ALA A 383 -30.42 5.60 -3.83
N GLN A 384 -30.13 4.31 -4.03
CA GLN A 384 -29.40 3.48 -3.07
C GLN A 384 -27.96 3.97 -2.87
N GLN A 385 -27.26 4.34 -3.94
CA GLN A 385 -25.92 4.93 -3.86
C GLN A 385 -25.90 6.27 -3.13
N LYS A 386 -26.91 7.12 -3.32
CA LYS A 386 -27.05 8.38 -2.58
C LYS A 386 -27.27 8.16 -1.09
N ARG A 387 -28.13 7.20 -0.71
CA ARG A 387 -28.29 6.78 0.69
C ARG A 387 -26.98 6.28 1.26
N GLY A 388 -26.23 5.47 0.51
CA GLY A 388 -24.91 4.99 0.91
C GLY A 388 -23.91 6.12 1.12
N LEU A 389 -23.90 7.12 0.23
CA LEU A 389 -23.08 8.33 0.38
C LEU A 389 -23.42 9.10 1.67
N GLU A 390 -24.71 9.27 1.97
CA GLU A 390 -25.17 9.95 3.19
C GLU A 390 -24.73 9.21 4.46
N LEU A 391 -24.88 7.88 4.49
CA LEU A 391 -24.39 7.04 5.59
C LEU A 391 -22.86 7.15 5.73
N PHE A 392 -22.13 7.08 4.62
CA PHE A 392 -20.67 7.10 4.60
C PHE A 392 -20.07 8.38 5.20
N PHE A 393 -20.69 9.53 4.94
CA PHE A 393 -20.30 10.85 5.48
C PHE A 393 -21.05 11.25 6.76
N GLY A 394 -21.89 10.35 7.28
CA GLY A 394 -22.69 10.56 8.49
C GLY A 394 -22.54 9.39 9.45
N ASP A 395 -23.64 8.68 9.71
CA ASP A 395 -23.76 7.72 10.81
C ASP A 395 -22.81 6.51 10.72
N ALA A 396 -22.29 6.17 9.54
CA ALA A 396 -21.33 5.07 9.38
C ALA A 396 -19.86 5.50 9.61
N LYS A 397 -19.60 6.79 9.83
CA LYS A 397 -18.29 7.38 10.17
C LYS A 397 -17.13 7.09 9.21
N CYS A 398 -17.39 6.49 8.05
CA CYS A 398 -16.35 6.02 7.14
C CYS A 398 -15.44 7.17 6.66
N ALA A 399 -16.03 8.35 6.42
CA ALA A 399 -15.32 9.56 5.99
C ALA A 399 -14.33 10.12 7.04
N ASN A 400 -14.39 9.68 8.30
CA ASN A 400 -13.44 10.10 9.33
C ASN A 400 -12.02 9.62 9.02
N CYS A 401 -11.87 8.51 8.29
CA CYS A 401 -10.60 8.02 7.77
C CYS A 401 -10.53 8.10 6.23
N HIS A 402 -11.65 7.85 5.55
CA HIS A 402 -11.77 7.79 4.08
C HIS A 402 -12.38 9.07 3.48
N GLY A 403 -11.94 10.23 3.96
CA GLY A 403 -12.45 11.53 3.52
C GLY A 403 -11.80 12.09 2.26
N GLY A 404 -12.29 13.25 1.82
CA GLY A 404 -11.73 13.98 0.68
C GLY A 404 -12.09 13.39 -0.69
N ALA A 405 -11.58 14.02 -1.75
CA ALA A 405 -11.80 13.56 -3.12
C ALA A 405 -11.06 12.24 -3.42
N GLU A 406 -9.97 11.99 -2.70
CA GLU A 406 -9.12 10.82 -2.78
C GLU A 406 -9.71 9.58 -2.04
N PHE A 407 -10.76 9.77 -1.22
CA PHE A 407 -11.34 8.72 -0.34
C PHE A 407 -10.30 8.05 0.57
N THR A 408 -9.35 8.86 1.05
CA THR A 408 -8.36 8.52 2.07
C THR A 408 -7.80 9.82 2.63
N LYS A 409 -7.59 9.84 3.95
CA LYS A 409 -6.84 10.91 4.62
C LYS A 409 -5.33 10.70 4.62
N ALA A 410 -4.83 9.58 4.08
CA ALA A 410 -3.39 9.29 4.02
C ALA A 410 -2.62 10.08 2.92
N THR A 411 -3.11 11.27 2.56
CA THR A 411 -2.67 12.00 1.35
C THR A 411 -1.76 13.18 1.68
N VAL A 412 -0.98 13.59 0.68
CA VAL A 412 -0.17 14.82 0.72
C VAL A 412 -1.05 16.03 1.12
N HIS A 413 -2.20 16.21 0.45
CA HIS A 413 -3.10 17.35 0.68
C HIS A 413 -3.68 17.44 2.10
N HIS A 414 -3.82 16.30 2.78
CA HIS A 414 -4.33 16.23 4.14
C HIS A 414 -3.20 16.31 5.17
N ILE A 415 -2.23 15.39 5.08
CA ILE A 415 -1.24 15.17 6.13
C ILE A 415 -0.18 16.28 6.19
N GLU A 416 0.17 16.95 5.08
CA GLU A 416 1.22 18.00 5.12
C GLU A 416 0.89 19.14 6.08
N LYS A 417 -0.39 19.37 6.37
CA LYS A 417 -0.84 20.39 7.34
C LYS A 417 -0.69 19.90 8.78
N GLU A 418 -0.94 18.62 9.01
CA GLU A 418 -1.04 18.02 10.34
C GLU A 418 -0.53 16.57 10.28
N ARG A 419 0.78 16.39 10.48
CA ARG A 419 1.43 15.07 10.39
C ARG A 419 1.15 14.21 11.61
N LEU A 420 1.14 14.85 12.76
CA LEU A 420 0.98 14.23 14.07
C LEU A 420 -0.24 14.83 14.76
N GLU A 421 -1.10 14.00 15.33
CA GLU A 421 -2.34 14.46 15.97
C GLU A 421 -2.54 13.80 17.34
N LYS A 422 -3.41 14.39 18.17
CA LYS A 422 -3.84 13.80 19.45
C LYS A 422 -5.25 13.25 19.31
N MET A 423 -5.46 12.02 19.77
CA MET A 423 -6.79 11.44 19.86
C MET A 423 -7.01 10.73 21.20
N ILE A 424 -8.28 10.53 21.54
CA ILE A 424 -8.70 9.59 22.58
C ILE A 424 -8.72 8.21 21.91
N MET A 425 -7.98 7.24 22.43
CA MET A 425 -7.96 5.88 21.90
C MET A 425 -9.19 5.11 22.37
N GLY A 426 -9.40 3.90 21.84
CA GLY A 426 -10.49 3.02 22.22
C GLY A 426 -10.56 2.69 23.72
N ASP A 427 -9.44 2.77 24.46
CA ASP A 427 -9.41 2.60 25.91
C ASP A 427 -9.72 3.87 26.73
N GLY A 428 -10.06 4.98 26.06
CA GLY A 428 -10.33 6.28 26.67
C GLY A 428 -9.08 7.10 27.02
N GLY A 429 -7.89 6.55 26.84
CA GLY A 429 -6.62 7.24 27.07
C GLY A 429 -6.26 8.20 25.93
N LYS A 430 -5.58 9.31 26.24
CA LYS A 430 -5.03 10.22 25.23
C LYS A 430 -3.72 9.66 24.66
N ALA A 431 -3.55 9.68 23.34
CA ALA A 431 -2.29 9.37 22.67
C ALA A 431 -2.00 10.36 21.53
N VAL A 432 -0.73 10.44 21.13
CA VAL A 432 -0.31 11.06 19.87
C VAL A 432 -0.16 9.95 18.81
N TYR A 433 -0.60 10.20 17.58
CA TYR A 433 -0.54 9.24 16.49
C TYR A 433 -0.08 9.90 15.18
N ASP A 434 0.22 9.06 14.18
CA ASP A 434 0.56 9.48 12.82
C ASP A 434 -0.73 9.63 11.99
N ASN A 435 -1.00 10.83 11.48
CA ASN A 435 -2.20 11.06 10.68
C ASN A 435 -2.23 10.17 9.42
N GLY A 436 -3.41 9.63 9.09
CA GLY A 436 -3.61 8.68 8.00
C GLY A 436 -3.22 7.23 8.30
N PHE A 437 -2.85 6.90 9.54
CA PHE A 437 -2.56 5.54 10.00
C PHE A 437 -3.42 5.18 11.20
N TYR A 438 -4.13 4.05 11.12
CA TYR A 438 -5.07 3.64 12.17
C TYR A 438 -5.00 2.15 12.44
N ASN A 439 -5.15 1.77 13.71
CA ASN A 439 -5.43 0.39 14.10
C ASN A 439 -6.94 0.22 14.18
N ILE A 440 -7.48 -0.68 13.36
CA ILE A 440 -8.92 -0.93 13.26
C ILE A 440 -9.31 -2.33 13.74
N GLY A 441 -8.38 -3.07 14.36
CA GLY A 441 -8.69 -4.40 14.91
C GLY A 441 -8.86 -5.50 13.86
N VAL A 442 -8.18 -5.44 12.71
CA VAL A 442 -8.20 -6.51 11.69
C VAL A 442 -7.48 -7.78 12.16
N ARG A 443 -6.38 -7.61 12.90
CA ARG A 443 -5.58 -8.68 13.52
C ARG A 443 -5.16 -8.25 14.93
N PRO A 444 -4.77 -9.19 15.83
CA PRO A 444 -4.03 -8.84 17.02
C PRO A 444 -2.76 -8.07 16.66
N THR A 445 -2.47 -6.96 17.36
CA THR A 445 -1.29 -6.12 17.11
C THR A 445 0.05 -6.89 17.04
N ARG A 446 0.20 -7.95 17.84
CA ARG A 446 1.42 -8.77 17.85
C ARG A 446 1.64 -9.61 16.59
N GLU A 447 0.62 -9.79 15.76
CA GLU A 447 0.77 -10.56 14.52
C GLU A 447 1.26 -9.73 13.35
N ASP A 448 1.02 -8.42 13.39
CA ASP A 448 1.63 -7.45 12.51
C ASP A 448 1.62 -6.07 13.18
N ILE A 449 2.80 -5.64 13.65
CA ILE A 449 2.96 -4.37 14.36
C ILE A 449 2.78 -3.14 13.46
N GLY A 450 2.75 -3.31 12.13
CA GLY A 450 2.53 -2.23 11.17
C GLY A 450 3.52 -1.07 11.34
N LEU A 451 2.97 0.14 11.46
CA LEU A 451 3.70 1.38 11.69
C LEU A 451 4.51 1.39 13.01
N GLY A 452 4.17 0.53 13.98
CA GLY A 452 4.88 0.40 15.26
C GLY A 452 6.32 -0.13 15.14
N GLY A 453 6.67 -0.66 13.96
CA GLY A 453 7.99 -1.21 13.64
C GLY A 453 9.14 -0.19 13.62
N THR A 454 10.34 -0.70 13.35
CA THR A 454 11.59 0.07 13.29
C THR A 454 12.25 -0.16 11.94
N ASP A 455 12.85 0.90 11.37
CA ASP A 455 13.60 0.80 10.13
C ASP A 455 15.01 0.20 10.34
N PRO A 456 15.72 -0.18 9.26
CA PRO A 456 17.07 -0.73 9.36
C PRO A 456 18.13 0.20 9.96
N PHE A 457 17.82 1.48 10.17
CA PHE A 457 18.72 2.48 10.76
C PHE A 457 18.43 2.73 12.24
N GLY A 458 17.50 1.98 12.84
CA GLY A 458 17.14 2.06 14.24
C GLY A 458 16.13 3.16 14.57
N PHE A 459 15.53 3.80 13.56
CA PHE A 459 14.47 4.78 13.81
C PHE A 459 13.09 4.12 13.76
N PRO A 460 12.15 4.51 14.64
CA PRO A 460 10.75 4.10 14.52
C PRO A 460 10.15 4.48 13.16
N LEU A 461 9.34 3.60 12.57
CA LEU A 461 8.58 3.94 11.36
C LEU A 461 7.53 5.02 11.67
N SER A 462 6.87 4.91 12.82
CA SER A 462 6.02 5.97 13.39
C SER A 462 6.79 7.27 13.59
N GLU A 463 6.27 8.33 13.00
CA GLU A 463 6.75 9.70 13.14
C GLU A 463 6.45 10.27 14.53
N SER A 464 5.30 9.95 15.11
CA SER A 464 4.97 10.36 16.48
C SER A 464 5.92 9.71 17.51
N LYS A 465 6.27 8.42 17.32
CA LYS A 465 7.29 7.74 18.13
C LYS A 465 8.69 8.31 17.90
N LEU A 466 9.06 8.62 16.65
CA LEU A 466 10.33 9.29 16.33
C LEU A 466 10.44 10.66 17.02
N ALA A 467 9.38 11.47 16.98
CA ALA A 467 9.35 12.79 17.63
C ALA A 467 9.53 12.67 19.15
N ARG A 468 8.86 11.71 19.78
CA ARG A 468 8.95 11.47 21.22
C ARG A 468 10.34 10.96 21.65
N ASP A 469 10.85 9.96 20.95
CA ASP A 469 12.03 9.19 21.38
C ASP A 469 13.35 9.90 21.03
N PHE A 470 13.37 10.67 19.94
CA PHE A 470 14.58 11.34 19.44
C PHE A 470 14.50 12.88 19.45
N GLY A 471 13.33 13.45 19.70
CA GLY A 471 13.10 14.89 19.79
C GLY A 471 13.09 15.63 18.44
N ASP A 472 12.58 16.86 18.47
CA ASP A 472 12.32 17.70 17.29
C ASP A 472 13.52 17.87 16.35
N LYS A 473 14.73 17.98 16.90
CA LYS A 473 15.95 18.19 16.09
C LYS A 473 16.24 16.99 15.20
N VAL A 474 16.11 15.78 15.74
CA VAL A 474 16.30 14.55 14.97
C VAL A 474 15.13 14.34 14.03
N PHE A 475 13.90 14.59 14.49
CA PHE A 475 12.71 14.56 13.65
C PHE A 475 12.88 15.44 12.40
N LYS A 476 13.23 16.72 12.57
CA LYS A 476 13.46 17.64 11.45
C LYS A 476 14.57 17.17 10.52
N LYS A 477 15.64 16.59 11.07
CA LYS A 477 16.74 16.05 10.26
C LYS A 477 16.27 14.88 9.38
N VAL A 478 15.50 13.96 9.95
CA VAL A 478 15.15 12.65 9.37
C VAL A 478 13.86 12.68 8.53
N ILE A 479 12.87 13.50 8.91
CA ILE A 479 11.62 13.69 8.16
C ILE A 479 11.73 14.89 7.23
N GLY A 480 12.48 15.92 7.65
CA GLY A 480 12.75 17.10 6.82
C GLY A 480 11.76 18.25 6.98
N VAL A 481 10.83 18.14 7.93
CA VAL A 481 9.93 19.21 8.40
C VAL A 481 9.93 19.23 9.93
N ASP A 482 9.54 20.35 10.54
CA ASP A 482 9.34 20.39 12.00
C ASP A 482 8.07 19.62 12.38
N PRO A 483 8.05 18.92 13.53
CA PRO A 483 6.84 18.24 13.98
C PRO A 483 5.82 19.29 14.43
N ASN A 484 4.57 19.16 13.96
CA ASN A 484 3.47 20.05 14.37
C ASN A 484 3.04 19.76 15.82
N GLU A 485 3.06 18.49 16.24
CA GLU A 485 2.89 18.07 17.64
C GLU A 485 4.20 17.56 18.23
N LYS A 486 4.45 17.90 19.50
CA LYS A 486 5.74 17.65 20.18
C LYS A 486 5.55 16.75 21.40
N PRO A 487 5.37 15.43 21.20
CA PRO A 487 5.15 14.50 22.30
C PRO A 487 6.34 14.48 23.26
N LYS A 488 6.05 14.54 24.55
CA LYS A 488 7.02 14.40 25.65
C LYS A 488 7.32 12.93 25.91
N LYS A 489 8.42 12.65 26.60
CA LYS A 489 8.87 11.29 26.94
C LYS A 489 7.77 10.39 27.57
N ASN A 490 6.87 10.96 28.37
CA ASN A 490 5.80 10.22 29.04
C ASN A 490 4.47 10.25 28.27
N ASP A 491 4.40 10.94 27.13
CA ASP A 491 3.21 10.94 26.30
C ASP A 491 3.08 9.58 25.62
N ARG A 492 1.86 9.06 25.65
CA ARG A 492 1.51 7.82 24.97
C ARG A 492 1.51 8.04 23.46
N ILE A 493 2.04 7.05 22.74
CA ILE A 493 1.99 6.99 21.28
C ILE A 493 1.11 5.82 20.88
N ALA A 494 0.19 6.04 19.93
CA ALA A 494 -0.59 4.99 19.29
C ALA A 494 -0.04 4.75 17.88
N ALA A 495 0.55 3.57 17.66
CA ALA A 495 1.20 3.23 16.39
C ALA A 495 1.22 1.73 16.10
N ASN A 496 1.11 0.89 17.13
CA ASN A 496 1.20 -0.55 16.96
C ASN A 496 -0.08 -1.09 16.33
N GLY A 497 0.08 -1.92 15.30
CA GLY A 497 -1.04 -2.44 14.50
C GLY A 497 -1.74 -1.36 13.66
N ALA A 498 -1.14 -0.16 13.55
CA ALA A 498 -1.66 0.90 12.71
C ALA A 498 -1.14 0.77 11.27
N PHE A 499 -2.05 0.96 10.31
CA PHE A 499 -1.74 0.88 8.89
C PHE A 499 -2.30 2.07 8.13
N LYS A 500 -1.63 2.40 7.03
CA LYS A 500 -2.03 3.48 6.12
C LYS A 500 -3.44 3.24 5.60
N THR A 501 -4.32 4.23 5.74
CA THR A 501 -5.67 4.19 5.18
C THR A 501 -5.61 4.13 3.65
N PRO A 502 -6.08 3.06 3.00
CA PRO A 502 -6.08 2.97 1.54
C PRO A 502 -7.17 3.86 0.93
N THR A 503 -6.98 4.28 -0.33
CA THR A 503 -8.07 4.87 -1.12
C THR A 503 -9.17 3.84 -1.36
N LEU A 504 -10.43 4.27 -1.35
CA LEU A 504 -11.58 3.42 -1.73
C LEU A 504 -11.95 3.53 -3.22
N ARG A 505 -11.21 4.30 -4.02
CA ARG A 505 -11.43 4.34 -5.47
C ARG A 505 -11.08 2.99 -6.07
N ASN A 506 -11.95 2.47 -6.93
CA ASN A 506 -11.91 1.13 -7.53
C ASN A 506 -11.95 -0.03 -6.53
N ILE A 507 -12.42 0.19 -5.29
CA ILE A 507 -12.45 -0.85 -4.23
C ILE A 507 -13.29 -2.09 -4.62
N GLU A 508 -14.22 -1.96 -5.57
CA GLU A 508 -14.94 -3.11 -6.13
C GLU A 508 -14.01 -4.15 -6.76
N LEU A 509 -12.88 -3.72 -7.33
CA LEU A 509 -12.00 -4.55 -8.16
C LEU A 509 -10.78 -5.10 -7.41
N THR A 510 -10.54 -4.69 -6.16
CA THR A 510 -9.25 -4.91 -5.47
C THR A 510 -9.35 -5.90 -4.31
N ALA A 511 -10.35 -6.77 -4.32
CA ALA A 511 -10.44 -7.90 -3.39
C ALA A 511 -9.30 -8.90 -3.62
N PRO A 512 -8.84 -9.62 -2.56
CA PRO A 512 -9.36 -9.58 -1.19
C PRO A 512 -8.94 -8.31 -0.41
N TYR A 513 -9.59 -8.05 0.73
CA TYR A 513 -9.50 -6.76 1.44
C TYR A 513 -8.68 -6.82 2.74
N PHE A 514 -8.27 -5.62 3.19
CA PHE A 514 -7.35 -5.34 4.30
C PHE A 514 -5.90 -5.75 4.04
N HIS A 515 -4.98 -5.31 4.92
CA HIS A 515 -3.55 -5.61 4.84
C HIS A 515 -3.24 -7.12 4.93
N ASN A 516 -4.16 -7.94 5.45
CA ASN A 516 -4.02 -9.39 5.51
C ASN A 516 -4.80 -10.13 4.40
N GLY A 517 -5.60 -9.42 3.58
CA GLY A 517 -6.44 -10.05 2.57
C GLY A 517 -7.51 -10.97 3.15
N GLY A 518 -7.93 -10.76 4.40
CA GLY A 518 -8.77 -11.72 5.13
C GLY A 518 -10.28 -11.66 4.82
N GLN A 519 -10.72 -10.72 3.98
CA GLN A 519 -12.12 -10.58 3.57
C GLN A 519 -12.24 -10.67 2.05
N ARG A 520 -13.26 -11.38 1.55
CA ARG A 520 -13.48 -11.60 0.12
C ARG A 520 -14.40 -10.56 -0.50
N THR A 521 -15.37 -10.04 0.24
CA THR A 521 -16.38 -9.12 -0.30
C THR A 521 -16.46 -7.80 0.46
N LEU A 522 -16.89 -6.73 -0.24
CA LEU A 522 -17.20 -5.45 0.41
C LEU A 522 -18.25 -5.60 1.51
N ARG A 523 -19.18 -6.56 1.36
CA ARG A 523 -20.19 -6.81 2.39
C ARG A 523 -19.55 -7.33 3.68
N GLU A 524 -18.63 -8.29 3.58
CA GLU A 524 -17.86 -8.80 4.72
C GLU A 524 -17.03 -7.68 5.39
N VAL A 525 -16.47 -6.74 4.61
CA VAL A 525 -15.80 -5.52 5.13
C VAL A 525 -16.77 -4.61 5.88
N VAL A 526 -17.96 -4.34 5.34
CA VAL A 526 -18.96 -3.51 6.03
C VAL A 526 -19.46 -4.20 7.30
N ASP A 527 -19.67 -5.52 7.27
CA ASP A 527 -20.03 -6.29 8.46
C ASP A 527 -18.92 -6.23 9.53
N PHE A 528 -17.63 -6.17 9.14
CA PHE A 528 -16.49 -5.96 10.04
C PHE A 528 -16.56 -4.63 10.78
N TYR A 529 -16.79 -3.53 10.06
CA TYR A 529 -16.93 -2.23 10.70
C TYR A 529 -18.21 -2.16 11.56
N ASN A 530 -19.32 -2.76 11.10
CA ASN A 530 -20.58 -2.73 11.84
C ASN A 530 -20.50 -3.38 13.23
N ARG A 531 -19.65 -4.40 13.40
CA ARG A 531 -19.41 -5.06 14.70
C ARG A 531 -18.30 -4.40 15.54
N GLY A 532 -17.62 -3.38 15.01
CA GLY A 532 -16.53 -2.66 15.67
C GLY A 532 -15.20 -3.41 15.66
N GLY A 533 -14.86 -4.07 14.55
CA GLY A 533 -13.60 -4.80 14.38
C GLY A 533 -13.58 -6.21 14.99
N ASP A 534 -12.63 -7.04 14.53
CA ASP A 534 -12.51 -8.45 14.94
C ASP A 534 -11.70 -8.62 16.24
N PHE A 535 -10.65 -7.83 16.41
CA PHE A 535 -9.72 -7.90 17.55
C PHE A 535 -9.74 -6.62 18.39
N HIS A 536 -10.94 -6.03 18.54
CA HIS A 536 -11.19 -4.79 19.28
C HIS A 536 -10.49 -4.75 20.64
N ASP A 537 -10.80 -5.70 21.52
CA ASP A 537 -10.32 -5.69 22.91
C ASP A 537 -8.81 -5.95 23.02
N GLN A 538 -8.26 -6.76 22.11
CA GLN A 538 -6.82 -7.05 22.07
C GLN A 538 -6.00 -5.84 21.61
N ASN A 539 -6.61 -4.96 20.82
CA ASN A 539 -5.96 -3.79 20.26
C ASN A 539 -6.38 -2.50 20.96
N ILE A 540 -7.25 -2.55 21.99
CA ILE A 540 -7.96 -1.39 22.56
C ILE A 540 -7.06 -0.22 22.95
N ALA A 541 -5.79 -0.53 23.28
CA ALA A 541 -4.78 0.45 23.60
C ALA A 541 -4.42 1.39 22.42
N ASP A 542 -4.34 0.85 21.20
CA ASP A 542 -3.96 1.61 20.01
C ASP A 542 -5.10 1.70 18.99
N LEU A 543 -6.26 1.10 19.31
CA LEU A 543 -7.46 1.08 18.47
C LEU A 543 -8.04 2.48 18.30
N ASP A 544 -8.36 2.84 17.06
CA ASP A 544 -9.08 4.08 16.76
C ASP A 544 -10.46 4.07 17.45
N PRO A 545 -10.85 5.18 18.12
CA PRO A 545 -12.09 5.25 18.92
C PRO A 545 -13.38 5.13 18.08
N ASP A 546 -13.34 5.41 16.78
CA ASP A 546 -14.52 5.29 15.92
C ASP A 546 -14.82 3.83 15.52
N ILE A 547 -13.96 2.89 15.91
CA ILE A 547 -14.14 1.45 15.68
C ILE A 547 -15.03 0.86 16.78
N GLU A 548 -16.31 1.21 16.69
CA GLU A 548 -17.36 0.77 17.61
C GLU A 548 -18.51 0.07 16.87
N ARG A 549 -19.51 -0.44 17.60
CA ARG A 549 -20.69 -1.03 16.97
C ARG A 549 -21.55 0.07 16.34
N LEU A 550 -21.79 -0.04 15.03
CA LEU A 550 -22.52 0.99 14.28
C LEU A 550 -24.04 0.77 14.26
N GLY A 551 -24.50 -0.47 14.51
CA GLY A 551 -25.94 -0.79 14.55
C GLY A 551 -26.66 -0.67 13.20
N LEU A 552 -25.93 -0.76 12.09
CA LEU A 552 -26.47 -0.62 10.73
C LEU A 552 -27.41 -1.78 10.37
N SER A 553 -28.53 -1.45 9.73
CA SER A 553 -29.44 -2.43 9.13
C SER A 553 -28.80 -3.15 7.94
N ASN A 554 -29.41 -4.23 7.45
CA ASN A 554 -28.91 -4.88 6.23
C ASN A 554 -29.01 -3.95 5.02
N GLU A 555 -30.07 -3.15 4.95
CA GLU A 555 -30.32 -2.16 3.91
C GLU A 555 -29.30 -1.04 3.92
N ASP A 556 -28.88 -0.56 5.10
CA ASP A 556 -27.82 0.45 5.24
C ASP A 556 -26.48 -0.11 4.76
N LYS A 557 -26.16 -1.33 5.18
CA LYS A 557 -24.94 -2.01 4.77
C LYS A 557 -24.90 -2.26 3.25
N ASP A 558 -26.02 -2.61 2.64
CA ASP A 558 -26.13 -2.75 1.19
C ASP A 558 -26.03 -1.40 0.47
N ALA A 559 -26.57 -0.32 1.05
CA ALA A 559 -26.43 1.03 0.52
C ALA A 559 -24.96 1.50 0.53
N LEU A 560 -24.21 1.22 1.61
CA LEU A 560 -22.77 1.50 1.69
C LEU A 560 -21.99 0.73 0.62
N VAL A 561 -22.27 -0.56 0.43
CA VAL A 561 -21.66 -1.36 -0.64
C VAL A 561 -21.99 -0.79 -2.02
N ALA A 562 -23.24 -0.41 -2.27
CA ALA A 562 -23.66 0.20 -3.53
C ALA A 562 -22.92 1.52 -3.79
N PHE A 563 -22.75 2.36 -2.77
CA PHE A 563 -21.97 3.59 -2.86
C PHE A 563 -20.50 3.29 -3.16
N MET A 564 -19.84 2.37 -2.46
CA MET A 564 -18.44 2.04 -2.74
C MET A 564 -18.22 1.53 -4.17
N LYS A 565 -19.17 0.79 -4.75
CA LYS A 565 -19.12 0.38 -6.17
C LYS A 565 -19.24 1.57 -7.14
N SER A 566 -19.84 2.68 -6.71
CA SER A 566 -19.89 3.93 -7.48
C SER A 566 -18.56 4.66 -7.58
N LEU A 567 -17.53 4.20 -6.83
CA LEU A 567 -16.17 4.71 -6.87
C LEU A 567 -15.27 3.97 -7.87
N THR A 568 -15.84 3.10 -8.72
CA THR A 568 -15.12 2.38 -9.77
C THR A 568 -15.13 3.17 -11.07
N ASP A 569 -13.96 3.37 -11.66
CA ASP A 569 -13.79 4.01 -12.96
C ASP A 569 -13.83 2.94 -14.06
N GLU A 570 -14.70 3.12 -15.05
CA GLU A 570 -14.86 2.16 -16.13
C GLU A 570 -13.61 2.02 -17.01
N ARG A 571 -12.74 3.03 -17.03
CA ARG A 571 -11.41 2.91 -17.68
C ARG A 571 -10.54 1.91 -16.96
N VAL A 572 -10.59 1.84 -15.62
CA VAL A 572 -9.86 0.84 -14.84
C VAL A 572 -10.44 -0.55 -15.09
N ARG A 573 -11.78 -0.69 -14.98
CA ARG A 573 -12.47 -1.96 -15.21
C ARG A 573 -12.15 -2.55 -16.58
N ARG A 574 -12.05 -1.71 -17.60
CA ARG A 574 -11.77 -2.12 -18.98
C ARG A 574 -10.29 -2.01 -19.36
N ARG A 575 -9.40 -1.55 -18.47
CA ARG A 575 -7.98 -1.29 -18.77
C ARG A 575 -7.77 -0.34 -19.96
N CYS A 576 -8.64 0.66 -20.09
CA CYS A 576 -8.46 1.75 -21.04
C CYS A 576 -7.36 2.69 -20.57
N ALA A 577 -6.83 3.53 -21.46
CA ALA A 577 -5.84 4.54 -21.09
C ALA A 577 -6.32 5.41 -19.90
N PRO A 578 -5.42 5.73 -18.95
CA PRO A 578 -3.98 5.41 -18.92
C PRO A 578 -3.62 4.02 -18.36
N PHE A 579 -4.60 3.15 -18.11
CA PHE A 579 -4.44 1.82 -17.49
C PHE A 579 -4.19 0.68 -18.50
N ASP A 580 -4.00 1.01 -19.78
CA ASP A 580 -3.57 0.07 -20.81
C ASP A 580 -2.12 -0.38 -20.58
N HIS A 581 -1.77 -1.57 -21.08
CA HIS A 581 -0.51 -2.22 -20.70
C HIS A 581 0.05 -3.19 -21.76
N PRO A 582 1.38 -3.45 -21.72
CA PRO A 582 2.01 -4.55 -22.45
C PRO A 582 1.47 -5.93 -22.04
N GLU A 583 1.75 -6.94 -22.87
CA GLU A 583 1.55 -8.34 -22.52
C GLU A 583 2.31 -8.72 -21.24
N LEU A 584 1.80 -9.68 -20.50
CA LEU A 584 2.47 -10.20 -19.31
C LEU A 584 2.20 -11.69 -19.13
N PHE A 585 3.24 -12.46 -18.79
CA PHE A 585 3.08 -13.84 -18.35
C PHE A 585 3.14 -13.87 -16.83
N ILE A 586 2.00 -14.15 -16.21
CA ILE A 586 1.83 -14.07 -14.76
C ILE A 586 1.93 -15.48 -14.17
N PRO A 587 2.83 -15.75 -13.22
CA PRO A 587 2.81 -16.98 -12.45
C PRO A 587 1.48 -17.11 -11.71
N ASN A 588 0.79 -18.23 -11.84
CA ASN A 588 -0.46 -18.51 -11.15
C ASN A 588 -0.32 -19.84 -10.40
N GLY A 589 0.59 -19.84 -9.44
CA GLY A 589 1.10 -21.04 -8.79
C GLY A 589 1.88 -21.93 -9.75
N HIS A 590 1.79 -23.23 -9.50
CA HIS A 590 2.58 -24.28 -10.13
C HIS A 590 1.66 -25.36 -10.67
N LEU A 591 2.14 -26.12 -11.64
CA LEU A 591 1.42 -27.30 -12.13
C LEU A 591 1.17 -28.26 -10.97
N GLY A 592 -0.05 -28.82 -10.89
CA GLY A 592 -0.51 -29.60 -9.73
C GLY A 592 -1.31 -28.77 -8.72
N ASN A 593 -1.19 -29.13 -7.45
CA ASN A 593 -1.95 -28.57 -6.32
C ASN A 593 -1.05 -28.47 -5.07
N GLU A 594 -1.65 -28.29 -3.90
CA GLU A 594 -0.97 -28.10 -2.62
C GLU A 594 -0.36 -29.36 -1.97
N ASN A 595 -0.64 -30.53 -2.55
CA ASN A 595 -0.09 -31.81 -2.11
C ASN A 595 0.94 -32.38 -3.09
N THR A 596 0.85 -32.00 -4.37
CA THR A 596 1.73 -32.49 -5.44
C THR A 596 2.03 -31.39 -6.44
N VAL A 597 3.30 -31.17 -6.72
CA VAL A 597 3.79 -30.27 -7.78
C VAL A 597 4.79 -30.99 -8.67
N TYR A 598 4.99 -30.48 -9.89
CA TYR A 598 5.95 -31.03 -10.83
C TYR A 598 7.31 -30.34 -10.67
N ASN A 599 8.39 -31.12 -10.63
CA ASN A 599 9.75 -30.57 -10.60
C ASN A 599 10.11 -29.93 -11.94
N ASP A 600 10.77 -28.77 -11.91
CA ASP A 600 11.28 -28.06 -13.08
C ASP A 600 12.66 -28.55 -13.54
N GLY A 601 13.28 -29.48 -12.81
CA GLY A 601 14.63 -30.01 -13.04
C GLY A 601 15.74 -29.34 -12.23
N PHE A 602 15.42 -28.28 -11.46
CA PHE A 602 16.37 -27.48 -10.70
C PHE A 602 16.03 -27.41 -9.20
N GLY A 603 15.11 -28.26 -8.72
CA GLY A 603 14.67 -28.27 -7.32
C GLY A 603 13.54 -27.27 -7.02
N ARG A 604 12.88 -26.75 -8.06
CA ARG A 604 11.73 -25.86 -7.93
C ARG A 604 10.48 -26.54 -8.46
N ALA A 605 9.33 -26.10 -7.96
CA ALA A 605 8.05 -26.41 -8.55
C ALA A 605 7.92 -25.68 -9.90
N ARG A 606 7.41 -26.38 -10.92
CA ARG A 606 7.24 -25.82 -12.27
C ARG A 606 6.02 -24.89 -12.31
N ASP A 607 6.27 -23.62 -12.63
CA ASP A 607 5.23 -22.60 -12.75
C ASP A 607 4.10 -22.97 -13.72
N ALA A 608 2.88 -22.57 -13.33
CA ALA A 608 1.73 -22.48 -14.21
C ALA A 608 1.58 -21.01 -14.62
N LEU A 609 1.83 -20.69 -15.89
CA LEU A 609 1.77 -19.31 -16.38
C LEU A 609 0.39 -19.00 -16.96
N MET A 610 -0.12 -17.81 -16.63
CA MET A 610 -1.32 -17.20 -17.20
C MET A 610 -0.90 -16.06 -18.12
N LEU A 611 -1.36 -16.08 -19.37
CA LEU A 611 -1.15 -14.98 -20.30
C LEU A 611 -2.15 -13.86 -20.03
N LEU A 612 -1.65 -12.67 -19.75
CA LEU A 612 -2.39 -11.42 -19.83
C LEU A 612 -2.06 -10.73 -21.16
N PRO A 613 -3.00 -10.65 -22.12
CA PRO A 613 -2.74 -10.05 -23.42
C PRO A 613 -2.41 -8.56 -23.33
N ALA A 614 -1.58 -8.06 -24.26
CA ALA A 614 -1.36 -6.62 -24.40
C ALA A 614 -2.68 -5.90 -24.70
N THR A 615 -2.94 -4.81 -23.97
CA THR A 615 -4.16 -4.00 -24.10
C THR A 615 -3.80 -2.62 -24.61
N GLY A 616 -4.55 -2.11 -25.60
CA GLY A 616 -4.40 -0.75 -26.12
C GLY A 616 -5.27 0.27 -25.37
N ARG A 617 -5.14 1.55 -25.73
CA ARG A 617 -5.89 2.66 -25.11
C ARG A 617 -7.41 2.48 -25.02
N ASN A 618 -8.00 1.70 -25.92
CA ASN A 618 -9.44 1.43 -25.99
C ASN A 618 -9.91 0.34 -25.00
N GLY A 619 -8.97 -0.27 -24.27
CA GLY A 619 -9.23 -1.29 -23.27
C GLY A 619 -9.52 -2.67 -23.85
N ALA A 620 -9.98 -3.55 -22.97
CA ALA A 620 -10.33 -4.93 -23.20
C ALA A 620 -11.64 -5.28 -22.50
N THR A 621 -11.99 -6.56 -22.46
CA THR A 621 -13.13 -7.06 -21.68
C THR A 621 -13.04 -6.60 -20.22
N PRO A 622 -14.15 -6.25 -19.56
CA PRO A 622 -14.16 -5.91 -18.14
C PRO A 622 -13.44 -6.95 -17.26
N LEU A 623 -12.71 -6.47 -16.25
CA LEU A 623 -12.14 -7.28 -15.19
C LEU A 623 -13.25 -8.01 -14.42
N ARG A 624 -12.97 -9.24 -14.00
CA ARG A 624 -13.83 -10.02 -13.10
C ARG A 624 -13.41 -9.80 -11.65
N ASN A 625 -14.35 -9.81 -10.71
CA ASN A 625 -13.99 -9.68 -9.31
C ASN A 625 -13.40 -10.99 -8.77
N PHE A 626 -12.79 -10.88 -7.60
CA PHE A 626 -12.15 -12.00 -6.91
C PHE A 626 -13.14 -13.12 -6.56
N LEU A 627 -12.86 -14.33 -7.04
CA LEU A 627 -13.67 -15.53 -6.83
C LEU A 627 -15.13 -15.40 -7.29
N GLU A 628 -15.41 -14.67 -8.38
CA GLU A 628 -16.74 -14.61 -9.02
C GLU A 628 -16.94 -15.60 -10.16
#